data_AF-A0A127CKF2-F1
#
_entry.id   AF-A0A127CKF2-F1
#
_cell.length_a   1.000
_cell.length_b   1.000
_cell.length_c   1.000
_cell.angle_alpha   90.00
_cell.angle_beta   90.00
_cell.angle_gamma   90.00
#
_symmetry.space_group_name_H-M   'P 1'
#
loop_
_entity.id
_entity.type
_entity.pdbx_description
1 polymer ?
#
loop_
_entity_poly.entity_id
_entity_poly.type
_entity_poly.pdbx_seq_one_letter_code
_entity_poly.pdbx_strand_id
1 'polypeptide(L)'
;MRIASGIALPGNDQRSGGFAVSPAFYAFPDSGTGRFGPAAVLDFAGSRYALTRIGAPAIGLASVSELAILSAVSFDRLVSFARPGFATYIDEAGMIRMAAANVPRFDHANGRRQLLLEGPATNKVLCNNANPTDLTGMGGSGAPAVLSVVDDTAALSAAGLSEVCSSGKVYRLDNTAGTADAFAVAAGDAGNSALHSISAYVRVAAGEGYLRISGVVNSPSFANAAYQRVTLDGHATTTGATFSVRARPGAVVYFILPQFEQSAVTSSPIVTSGGSAVTRPADKARLSDAVATLLQRDKASLLVQCEGLVGSVGRIMGGASYYPLLGFSGTDLLVDQTAALATGLAKPLPRAGVAFCFDRAEDVIGGSYNGNAVVTASRELLCDTAKIYLGRDENASTTDRFAAGWYDQLVIWPFRMADADLQAKAAPYA
;
A
#
# COMPACT_ATOMS: atom_id res chain seq x y z
N MET A 1 -21.63 2.42 -6.44
CA MET A 1 -22.52 2.10 -5.30
C MET A 1 -21.65 1.51 -4.19
N ARG A 2 -21.38 2.28 -3.13
CA ARG A 2 -20.60 1.79 -1.97
C ARG A 2 -21.32 0.59 -1.35
N ILE A 3 -20.69 -0.58 -1.31
CA ILE A 3 -21.13 -1.72 -0.47
C ILE A 3 -21.08 -1.34 1.04
N ALA A 4 -20.48 -0.19 1.37
CA ALA A 4 -20.30 0.32 2.72
C ALA A 4 -21.60 0.53 3.53
N SER A 5 -22.77 0.67 2.91
CA SER A 5 -24.06 0.78 3.63
C SER A 5 -24.57 -0.56 4.18
N GLY A 6 -23.85 -1.66 3.96
CA GLY A 6 -24.35 -3.01 4.23
C GLY A 6 -23.83 -3.69 5.50
N ILE A 7 -22.85 -3.14 6.19
CA ILE A 7 -22.26 -3.77 7.38
C ILE A 7 -22.56 -2.88 8.58
N ALA A 8 -23.47 -3.29 9.44
CA ALA A 8 -23.79 -2.55 10.66
C ALA A 8 -23.24 -3.30 11.87
N LEU A 9 -22.67 -2.55 12.83
CA LEU A 9 -22.64 -3.04 14.20
C LEU A 9 -24.10 -3.17 14.66
N PRO A 10 -24.49 -4.28 15.30
CA PRO A 10 -25.89 -4.48 15.66
C PRO A 10 -26.38 -3.34 16.56
N GLY A 11 -27.55 -2.78 16.23
CA GLY A 11 -28.38 -2.08 17.21
C GLY A 11 -28.92 -3.07 18.25
N ASN A 12 -29.36 -2.56 19.40
CA ASN A 12 -29.73 -3.31 20.61
C ASN A 12 -30.79 -4.44 20.46
N ASP A 13 -31.37 -4.67 19.29
CA ASP A 13 -32.57 -5.51 19.12
C ASP A 13 -32.37 -6.82 18.34
N GLN A 14 -31.13 -7.31 18.22
CA GLN A 14 -30.88 -8.70 17.84
C GLN A 14 -30.19 -9.45 18.97
N ARG A 15 -30.94 -10.38 19.58
CA ARG A 15 -30.50 -11.24 20.68
C ARG A 15 -29.12 -11.84 20.34
N SER A 16 -28.11 -11.47 21.13
CA SER A 16 -26.73 -12.00 21.17
C SER A 16 -25.66 -11.45 20.18
N GLY A 17 -25.55 -10.14 19.99
CA GLY A 17 -24.27 -9.49 19.57
C GLY A 17 -23.67 -9.96 18.22
N GLY A 18 -24.51 -10.31 17.25
CA GLY A 18 -24.08 -10.78 15.93
C GLY A 18 -23.63 -9.64 15.01
N PHE A 19 -22.59 -9.89 14.20
CA PHE A 19 -22.19 -8.97 13.13
C PHE A 19 -23.17 -9.10 11.96
N ALA A 20 -23.87 -8.04 11.61
CA ALA A 20 -24.84 -8.06 10.51
C ALA A 20 -24.10 -7.93 9.18
N VAL A 21 -24.24 -8.94 8.34
CA VAL A 21 -23.70 -8.93 6.99
C VAL A 21 -24.82 -8.58 6.01
N SER A 22 -24.58 -7.60 5.14
CA SER A 22 -25.53 -7.26 4.09
C SER A 22 -25.84 -8.47 3.20
N PRO A 23 -27.10 -8.59 2.71
CA PRO A 23 -27.47 -9.51 1.65
C PRO A 23 -26.53 -9.48 0.43
N ALA A 24 -25.85 -8.35 0.20
CA ALA A 24 -24.87 -8.20 -0.87
C ALA A 24 -23.62 -9.07 -0.72
N PHE A 25 -23.32 -9.61 0.47
CA PHE A 25 -22.23 -10.58 0.67
C PHE A 25 -22.71 -12.04 0.64
N TYR A 26 -24.01 -12.30 0.50
CA TYR A 26 -24.48 -13.66 0.32
C TYR A 26 -24.11 -14.13 -1.10
N ALA A 27 -23.74 -15.40 -1.20
CA ALA A 27 -23.42 -16.07 -2.46
C ALA A 27 -23.97 -17.49 -2.47
N PHE A 28 -24.24 -17.99 -3.66
CA PHE A 28 -24.55 -19.38 -3.92
C PHE A 28 -23.25 -20.19 -4.01
N PRO A 29 -23.19 -21.37 -3.38
CA PRO A 29 -22.13 -22.32 -3.68
C PRO A 29 -22.28 -22.84 -5.12
N ASP A 30 -21.17 -23.26 -5.71
CA ASP A 30 -21.15 -23.87 -7.04
C ASP A 30 -21.91 -25.19 -7.12
N SER A 31 -22.05 -25.85 -5.98
CA SER A 31 -22.72 -27.11 -5.78
C SER A 31 -23.61 -27.01 -4.53
N GLY A 32 -24.87 -27.46 -4.65
CA GLY A 32 -25.85 -27.45 -3.57
C GLY A 32 -26.94 -26.38 -3.71
N THR A 33 -27.67 -26.16 -2.61
CA THR A 33 -28.77 -25.18 -2.53
C THR A 33 -28.53 -24.20 -1.39
N GLY A 34 -29.14 -23.02 -1.49
CA GLY A 34 -29.08 -21.98 -0.45
C GLY A 34 -28.08 -20.87 -0.74
N ARG A 35 -28.21 -19.78 0.02
CA ARG A 35 -27.33 -18.62 0.00
C ARG A 35 -26.69 -18.47 1.37
N PHE A 36 -25.37 -18.34 1.40
CA PHE A 36 -24.62 -18.24 2.65
C PHE A 36 -23.76 -16.98 2.67
N GLY A 37 -23.56 -16.45 3.88
CA GLY A 37 -22.64 -15.33 4.13
C GLY A 37 -21.18 -15.77 4.22
N PRO A 38 -20.26 -14.81 4.41
CA PRO A 38 -18.85 -15.08 4.61
C PRO A 38 -18.56 -15.64 6.01
N ALA A 39 -17.39 -16.26 6.17
CA ALA A 39 -16.84 -16.73 7.44
C ALA A 39 -15.80 -15.77 8.05
N ALA A 40 -15.29 -14.81 7.26
CA ALA A 40 -14.46 -13.71 7.76
C ALA A 40 -14.65 -12.45 6.90
N VAL A 41 -14.63 -11.29 7.55
CA VAL A 41 -14.73 -9.97 6.93
C VAL A 41 -13.68 -9.05 7.55
N LEU A 42 -12.78 -8.51 6.73
CA LEU A 42 -11.85 -7.46 7.09
C LEU A 42 -12.16 -6.24 6.22
N ASP A 43 -12.96 -5.31 6.74
CA ASP A 43 -13.29 -4.07 6.05
C ASP A 43 -12.48 -2.92 6.65
N PHE A 44 -11.32 -2.68 6.05
CA PHE A 44 -10.38 -1.64 6.49
C PHE A 44 -10.97 -0.25 6.28
N ALA A 45 -11.73 -0.05 5.21
CA ALA A 45 -12.38 1.23 4.92
C ALA A 45 -13.45 1.59 5.96
N GLY A 46 -14.26 0.62 6.36
CA GLY A 46 -15.26 0.82 7.42
C GLY A 46 -14.73 0.69 8.85
N SER A 47 -13.47 0.24 9.04
CA SER A 47 -12.93 -0.20 10.34
C SER A 47 -13.82 -1.25 11.02
N ARG A 48 -14.31 -2.21 10.23
CA ARG A 48 -15.24 -3.27 10.66
C ARG A 48 -14.59 -4.63 10.43
N TYR A 49 -14.61 -5.48 11.45
CA TYR A 49 -13.93 -6.76 11.43
C TYR A 49 -14.83 -7.82 12.04
N ALA A 50 -14.93 -8.97 11.37
CA ALA A 50 -15.71 -10.10 11.84
C ALA A 50 -15.09 -11.43 11.46
N LEU A 51 -15.33 -12.41 12.32
CA LEU A 51 -14.88 -13.79 12.17
C LEU A 51 -15.99 -14.74 12.62
N THR A 52 -16.02 -15.93 12.04
CA THR A 52 -16.87 -17.02 12.52
C THR A 52 -16.70 -17.24 14.02
N ARG A 53 -17.79 -17.62 14.70
CA ARG A 53 -17.78 -18.00 16.11
C ARG A 53 -17.11 -19.35 16.37
N ILE A 54 -16.90 -20.14 15.32
CA ILE A 54 -16.25 -21.45 15.40
C ILE A 54 -14.76 -21.27 15.69
N GLY A 55 -14.27 -21.90 16.76
CA GLY A 55 -12.85 -21.88 17.11
C GLY A 55 -11.99 -22.58 16.06
N ALA A 56 -10.76 -22.12 15.87
CA ALA A 56 -9.87 -22.60 14.80
C ALA A 56 -9.78 -24.14 14.66
N PRO A 57 -9.64 -24.94 15.75
CA PRO A 57 -9.57 -26.40 15.63
C PRO A 57 -10.82 -27.07 15.06
N ALA A 58 -11.99 -26.41 15.13
CA ALA A 58 -13.26 -26.95 14.67
C ALA A 58 -13.66 -26.45 13.27
N ILE A 59 -12.93 -25.48 12.70
CA ILE A 59 -13.28 -24.86 11.41
C ILE A 59 -13.32 -25.88 10.27
N GLY A 60 -12.43 -26.87 10.26
CA GLY A 60 -12.40 -27.90 9.21
C GLY A 60 -13.63 -28.79 9.18
N LEU A 61 -14.28 -29.01 10.33
CA LEU A 61 -15.41 -29.93 10.47
C LEU A 61 -16.78 -29.23 10.44
N ALA A 62 -16.81 -27.92 10.68
CA ALA A 62 -18.05 -27.14 10.71
C ALA A 62 -18.71 -27.03 9.33
N SER A 63 -20.04 -26.99 9.33
CA SER A 63 -20.85 -26.72 8.15
C SER A 63 -20.71 -25.28 7.67
N VAL A 64 -21.02 -25.04 6.39
CA VAL A 64 -21.02 -23.68 5.82
C VAL A 64 -21.98 -22.75 6.58
N SER A 65 -23.14 -23.24 6.98
CA SER A 65 -24.13 -22.46 7.75
C SER A 65 -23.63 -22.06 9.14
N GLU A 66 -22.89 -22.93 9.83
CA GLU A 66 -22.31 -22.60 11.13
C GLU A 66 -21.17 -21.59 10.99
N LEU A 67 -20.33 -21.76 9.97
CA LEU A 67 -19.22 -20.86 9.70
C LEU A 67 -19.69 -19.44 9.33
N ALA A 68 -20.85 -19.32 8.68
CA ALA A 68 -21.44 -18.03 8.31
C ALA A 68 -22.01 -17.23 9.51
N ILE A 69 -21.99 -17.78 10.74
CA ILE A 69 -22.39 -17.07 11.96
C ILE A 69 -21.18 -16.29 12.49
N LEU A 70 -21.20 -14.96 12.28
CA LEU A 70 -20.09 -14.08 12.60
C LEU A 70 -20.25 -13.35 13.94
N SER A 71 -19.12 -13.09 14.60
CA SER A 71 -18.98 -12.11 15.68
C SER A 71 -18.05 -10.98 15.27
N ALA A 72 -18.35 -9.77 15.73
CA ALA A 72 -17.42 -8.66 15.63
C ALA A 72 -16.16 -8.98 16.46
N VAL A 73 -14.99 -8.66 15.91
CA VAL A 73 -13.68 -8.86 16.56
C VAL A 73 -12.80 -7.62 16.35
N SER A 74 -11.68 -7.53 17.06
CA SER A 74 -10.68 -6.50 16.81
C SER A 74 -9.78 -6.88 15.62
N PHE A 75 -9.06 -5.91 15.05
CA PHE A 75 -8.13 -6.14 13.93
C PHE A 75 -7.05 -7.19 14.27
N ASP A 76 -6.49 -7.14 15.48
CA ASP A 76 -5.43 -8.05 15.94
C ASP A 76 -5.89 -9.52 16.08
N ARG A 77 -7.21 -9.75 16.19
CA ARG A 77 -7.78 -11.11 16.14
C ARG A 77 -7.77 -11.71 14.74
N LEU A 78 -7.73 -10.88 13.70
CA LEU A 78 -7.70 -11.32 12.29
C LEU A 78 -6.32 -11.22 11.67
N VAL A 79 -5.49 -10.26 12.12
CA VAL A 79 -4.19 -9.96 11.54
C VAL A 79 -3.16 -9.78 12.65
N SER A 80 -2.12 -10.61 12.64
CA SER A 80 -0.90 -10.38 13.39
C SER A 80 0.00 -9.45 12.57
N PHE A 81 0.13 -8.20 13.03
CA PHE A 81 0.94 -7.19 12.37
C PHE A 81 2.32 -7.04 13.02
N ALA A 82 3.37 -6.99 12.20
CA ALA A 82 4.72 -6.68 12.66
C ALA A 82 5.45 -5.76 11.68
N ARG A 83 6.15 -4.77 12.22
CA ARG A 83 7.11 -3.91 11.51
C ARG A 83 8.08 -3.33 12.54
N PRO A 84 9.40 -3.60 12.43
CA PRO A 84 10.38 -2.90 13.25
C PRO A 84 10.43 -1.40 12.92
N GLY A 85 10.56 -0.55 13.92
CA GLY A 85 10.73 0.89 13.74
C GLY A 85 9.48 1.65 13.27
N PHE A 86 9.68 2.93 12.98
CA PHE A 86 8.62 3.86 12.60
C PHE A 86 8.36 3.85 11.10
N ALA A 87 7.13 4.19 10.71
CA ALA A 87 6.77 4.44 9.31
C ALA A 87 5.71 5.55 9.23
N THR A 88 5.67 6.29 8.13
CA THR A 88 4.72 7.38 7.95
C THR A 88 3.44 6.93 7.25
N TYR A 89 2.34 7.64 7.52
CA TYR A 89 1.05 7.49 6.82
C TYR A 89 0.28 8.81 6.87
N ILE A 90 -0.77 8.96 6.06
CA ILE A 90 -1.69 10.11 6.07
C ILE A 90 -2.94 9.75 6.89
N ASP A 91 -3.29 10.57 7.87
CA ASP A 91 -4.50 10.39 8.68
C ASP A 91 -5.75 10.98 8.03
N GLU A 92 -6.90 10.81 8.68
CA GLU A 92 -8.21 11.30 8.20
C GLU A 92 -8.24 12.83 7.99
N ALA A 93 -7.41 13.58 8.71
CA ALA A 93 -7.29 15.03 8.57
C ALA A 93 -6.32 15.45 7.45
N GLY A 94 -5.75 14.49 6.71
CA GLY A 94 -4.74 14.74 5.68
C GLY A 94 -3.36 15.05 6.23
N MET A 95 -3.10 14.82 7.53
CA MET A 95 -1.82 15.08 8.17
C MET A 95 -0.91 13.86 8.07
N ILE A 96 0.40 14.09 7.91
CA ILE A 96 1.38 13.00 7.99
C ILE A 96 1.61 12.63 9.47
N ARG A 97 1.52 11.34 9.76
CA ARG A 97 1.68 10.74 11.08
C ARG A 97 2.80 9.72 11.08
N MET A 98 3.33 9.42 12.27
CA MET A 98 4.26 8.33 12.48
C MET A 98 3.56 7.16 13.20
N ALA A 99 3.49 6.02 12.54
CA ALA A 99 3.12 4.76 13.17
C ALA A 99 4.34 4.17 13.88
N ALA A 100 4.20 3.85 15.16
CA ALA A 100 5.22 3.17 15.95
C ALA A 100 5.52 1.74 15.43
N ALA A 101 6.53 1.11 16.02
CA ALA A 101 6.85 -0.29 15.74
C ALA A 101 5.63 -1.18 16.02
N ASN A 102 5.38 -2.14 15.12
CA ASN A 102 4.26 -3.09 15.17
C ASN A 102 2.86 -2.44 15.18
N VAL A 103 2.74 -1.17 14.78
CA VAL A 103 1.44 -0.50 14.61
C VAL A 103 1.05 -0.50 13.13
N PRO A 104 -0.11 -1.06 12.74
CA PRO A 104 -0.59 -1.03 11.36
C PRO A 104 -0.85 0.41 10.91
N ARG A 105 -0.63 0.69 9.62
CA ARG A 105 -0.88 2.01 9.02
C ARG A 105 -2.24 2.03 8.34
N PHE A 106 -3.15 2.83 8.88
CA PHE A 106 -4.46 3.08 8.26
C PHE A 106 -4.44 4.44 7.59
N ASP A 107 -4.12 4.42 6.30
CA ASP A 107 -3.81 5.60 5.50
C ASP A 107 -5.07 6.16 4.81
N HIS A 108 -5.09 7.48 4.61
CA HIS A 108 -6.20 8.23 3.99
C HIS A 108 -5.76 9.04 2.76
N ALA A 109 -4.60 8.77 2.17
CA ALA A 109 -4.09 9.51 1.01
C ALA A 109 -5.07 9.49 -0.19
N ASN A 110 -5.90 8.45 -0.30
CA ASN A 110 -6.91 8.30 -1.35
C ASN A 110 -8.31 8.76 -0.91
N GLY A 111 -8.40 9.63 0.10
CA GLY A 111 -9.66 10.19 0.62
C GLY A 111 -10.54 9.22 1.40
N ARG A 112 -10.00 8.06 1.78
CA ARG A 112 -10.68 7.03 2.58
C ARG A 112 -9.68 6.19 3.36
N ARG A 113 -10.10 5.65 4.49
CA ARG A 113 -9.30 4.74 5.32
C ARG A 113 -8.94 3.48 4.53
N GLN A 114 -7.67 3.11 4.47
CA GLN A 114 -7.21 1.85 3.88
C GLN A 114 -6.04 1.29 4.67
N LEU A 115 -5.87 -0.03 4.69
CA LEU A 115 -4.65 -0.62 5.22
C LEU A 115 -3.51 -0.42 4.21
N LEU A 116 -2.51 0.37 4.57
CA LEU A 116 -1.31 0.58 3.76
C LEU A 116 -0.26 -0.48 4.12
N LEU A 117 0.18 -1.23 3.12
CA LEU A 117 1.28 -2.19 3.24
C LEU A 117 2.39 -1.83 2.26
N GLU A 118 3.62 -1.76 2.74
CA GLU A 118 4.79 -1.51 1.90
C GLU A 118 5.92 -2.50 2.19
N GLY A 119 6.73 -2.76 1.15
CA GLY A 119 7.98 -3.48 1.28
C GLY A 119 9.07 -2.65 1.98
N PRO A 120 10.27 -3.24 2.17
CA PRO A 120 11.39 -2.48 2.67
C PRO A 120 11.81 -1.45 1.63
N ALA A 121 12.17 -0.25 2.07
CA ALA A 121 12.67 0.80 1.19
C ALA A 121 13.78 1.58 1.89
N THR A 122 14.76 2.03 1.12
CA THR A 122 15.91 2.79 1.63
C THR A 122 15.92 4.16 1.00
N ASN A 123 15.82 5.19 1.83
CA ASN A 123 16.10 6.55 1.40
C ASN A 123 17.61 6.77 1.39
N LYS A 124 18.14 6.99 0.19
CA LYS A 124 19.58 7.15 -0.09
C LYS A 124 20.10 8.55 0.22
N VAL A 125 19.22 9.51 0.50
CA VAL A 125 19.61 10.87 0.88
C VAL A 125 20.34 10.87 2.23
N LEU A 126 21.46 11.60 2.30
CA LEU A 126 22.33 11.67 3.48
C LEU A 126 22.18 12.97 4.27
N CYS A 127 21.29 13.88 3.86
CA CYS A 127 21.00 15.10 4.63
C CYS A 127 19.99 14.81 5.75
N ASN A 128 19.81 15.79 6.65
CA ASN A 128 18.68 15.82 7.59
C ASN A 128 17.41 16.14 6.81
N ASN A 129 16.72 15.12 6.31
CA ASN A 129 15.57 15.35 5.44
C ASN A 129 14.34 15.86 6.20
N ALA A 130 14.26 15.59 7.50
CA ALA A 130 13.33 16.20 8.43
C ALA A 130 14.11 17.04 9.44
N ASN A 131 13.53 18.16 9.85
CA ASN A 131 14.09 19.02 10.90
C ASN A 131 15.56 19.46 10.67
N PRO A 132 15.92 19.96 9.47
CA PRO A 132 17.29 20.39 9.19
C PRO A 132 17.76 21.46 10.16
N THR A 133 19.01 21.33 10.62
CA THR A 133 19.69 22.30 11.49
C THR A 133 20.74 23.11 10.72
N ASP A 134 21.27 22.54 9.64
CA ASP A 134 22.30 23.11 8.77
C ASP A 134 22.21 22.50 7.35
N LEU A 135 23.22 22.77 6.52
CA LEU A 135 23.33 22.27 5.15
C LEU A 135 24.14 20.97 5.04
N THR A 136 24.41 20.25 6.13
CA THR A 136 25.14 18.99 6.09
C THR A 136 24.41 17.98 5.20
N GLY A 137 25.15 17.41 4.23
CA GLY A 137 24.57 16.52 3.23
C GLY A 137 23.76 17.22 2.14
N MET A 138 23.76 18.55 2.08
CA MET A 138 23.18 19.35 1.00
C MET A 138 24.26 20.19 0.33
N GLY A 139 24.51 19.96 -0.97
CA GLY A 139 25.30 20.84 -1.83
C GLY A 139 24.41 21.78 -2.63
N GLY A 140 24.97 22.82 -3.24
CA GLY A 140 24.19 23.70 -4.10
C GLY A 140 24.98 24.58 -5.05
N SER A 141 24.25 25.29 -5.91
CA SER A 141 24.81 26.31 -6.81
C SER A 141 25.38 27.48 -6.02
N GLY A 142 26.52 28.01 -6.48
CA GLY A 142 27.12 29.24 -5.93
C GLY A 142 26.32 30.50 -6.23
N ALA A 143 26.85 31.64 -5.80
CA ALA A 143 26.26 32.96 -6.02
C ALA A 143 25.90 33.18 -7.51
N PRO A 144 24.77 33.85 -7.80
CA PRO A 144 23.95 34.65 -6.88
C PRO A 144 22.86 33.88 -6.12
N ALA A 145 22.73 32.56 -6.31
CA ALA A 145 21.74 31.76 -5.59
C ALA A 145 22.17 31.51 -4.13
N VAL A 146 21.20 31.42 -3.22
CA VAL A 146 21.43 31.14 -1.80
C VAL A 146 20.65 29.91 -1.37
N LEU A 147 21.38 28.88 -0.93
CA LEU A 147 20.81 27.74 -0.21
C LEU A 147 20.96 27.97 1.28
N SER A 148 19.87 27.86 2.05
CA SER A 148 19.88 28.05 3.50
C SER A 148 18.85 27.17 4.21
N VAL A 149 18.95 27.11 5.53
CA VAL A 149 17.90 26.56 6.41
C VAL A 149 17.12 27.72 7.02
N VAL A 150 15.80 27.68 6.95
CA VAL A 150 14.91 28.74 7.42
C VAL A 150 13.75 28.17 8.22
N ASP A 151 13.05 29.03 8.96
CA ASP A 151 11.78 28.68 9.60
C ASP A 151 10.61 28.82 8.63
N ASP A 152 9.77 27.79 8.52
CA ASP A 152 8.51 27.83 7.78
C ASP A 152 7.40 27.09 8.54
N THR A 153 7.41 27.21 9.88
CA THR A 153 6.52 26.47 10.81
C THR A 153 5.05 26.58 10.43
N ALA A 154 4.59 27.78 10.07
CA ALA A 154 3.19 28.01 9.72
C ALA A 154 2.77 27.25 8.45
N ALA A 155 3.61 27.25 7.42
CA ALA A 155 3.32 26.53 6.17
C ALA A 155 3.41 25.01 6.34
N LEU A 156 4.35 24.52 7.15
CA LEU A 156 4.44 23.09 7.50
C LEU A 156 3.19 22.62 8.26
N SER A 157 2.72 23.42 9.23
CA SER A 157 1.52 23.11 10.00
C SER A 157 0.26 23.11 9.13
N ALA A 158 0.13 24.09 8.24
CA ALA A 158 -0.97 24.14 7.27
C ALA A 158 -0.97 22.94 6.30
N ALA A 159 0.20 22.36 6.03
CA ALA A 159 0.34 21.16 5.20
C ALA A 159 0.25 19.85 6.00
N GLY A 160 -0.03 19.91 7.30
CA GLY A 160 -0.14 18.73 8.16
C GLY A 160 1.19 18.01 8.39
N LEU A 161 2.32 18.71 8.31
CA LEU A 161 3.67 18.13 8.42
C LEU A 161 4.29 18.23 9.82
N SER A 162 3.65 18.90 10.78
CA SER A 162 4.23 19.26 12.08
C SER A 162 4.67 18.08 12.94
N GLU A 163 4.10 16.89 12.79
CA GLU A 163 4.52 15.72 13.59
C GLU A 163 5.89 15.19 13.14
N VAL A 164 6.14 15.19 11.82
CA VAL A 164 7.40 14.71 11.24
C VAL A 164 8.43 15.83 11.18
N CYS A 165 8.02 17.06 10.84
CA CYS A 165 8.84 18.25 10.73
C CYS A 165 8.62 19.20 11.92
N SER A 166 8.80 18.69 13.13
CA SER A 166 8.50 19.36 14.40
C SER A 166 9.36 20.59 14.72
N SER A 167 10.54 20.74 14.12
CA SER A 167 11.39 21.92 14.37
C SER A 167 10.93 23.18 13.62
N GLY A 168 10.00 23.03 12.66
CA GLY A 168 9.59 24.11 11.77
C GLY A 168 10.64 24.50 10.72
N LYS A 169 11.81 23.86 10.72
CA LYS A 169 12.91 24.19 9.80
C LYS A 169 12.78 23.47 8.48
N VAL A 170 13.16 24.17 7.41
CA VAL A 170 13.14 23.67 6.03
C VAL A 170 14.34 24.19 5.25
N TYR A 171 14.66 23.53 4.13
CA TYR A 171 15.63 24.07 3.18
C TYR A 171 14.96 25.12 2.29
N ARG A 172 15.68 26.21 2.00
CA ARG A 172 15.28 27.27 1.08
C ARG A 172 16.35 27.46 0.01
N LEU A 173 15.95 27.37 -1.25
CA LEU A 173 16.75 27.70 -2.42
C LEU A 173 16.20 28.98 -3.04
N ASP A 174 16.90 30.09 -2.81
CA ASP A 174 16.57 31.41 -3.33
C ASP A 174 17.42 31.72 -4.56
N ASN A 175 16.75 31.84 -5.70
CA ASN A 175 17.35 32.15 -7.00
C ASN A 175 16.78 33.44 -7.59
N THR A 176 16.30 34.37 -6.75
CA THR A 176 15.69 35.63 -7.19
C THR A 176 16.61 36.49 -8.04
N ALA A 177 17.91 36.51 -7.71
CA ALA A 177 18.93 37.25 -8.44
C ALA A 177 19.66 36.42 -9.52
N GLY A 178 19.30 35.14 -9.70
CA GLY A 178 19.94 34.26 -10.66
C GLY A 178 19.45 34.45 -12.09
N THR A 179 20.35 34.23 -13.03
CA THR A 179 20.09 34.24 -14.48
C THR A 179 20.04 32.84 -15.10
N ALA A 180 20.36 31.81 -14.31
CA ALA A 180 20.28 30.39 -14.69
C ALA A 180 19.65 29.57 -13.56
N ASP A 181 19.32 28.31 -13.83
CA ASP A 181 18.75 27.41 -12.82
C ASP A 181 19.73 27.19 -11.65
N ALA A 182 19.28 27.51 -10.45
CA ALA A 182 19.95 27.14 -9.21
C ALA A 182 19.60 25.71 -8.81
N PHE A 183 20.44 25.10 -7.99
CA PHE A 183 20.23 23.74 -7.52
C PHE A 183 20.63 23.52 -6.08
N ALA A 184 19.89 22.64 -5.41
CA ALA A 184 20.25 22.02 -4.15
C ALA A 184 20.34 20.50 -4.39
N VAL A 185 21.52 19.92 -4.22
CA VAL A 185 21.78 18.49 -4.44
C VAL A 185 21.87 17.82 -3.08
N ALA A 186 21.02 16.82 -2.85
CA ALA A 186 21.13 15.96 -1.69
C ALA A 186 22.30 14.97 -1.89
N ALA A 187 23.16 14.86 -0.90
CA ALA A 187 24.21 13.84 -0.88
C ALA A 187 23.58 12.44 -0.85
N GLY A 188 24.28 11.46 -1.44
CA GLY A 188 23.78 10.13 -1.72
C GLY A 188 23.59 9.92 -3.23
N ASP A 189 23.97 8.73 -3.71
CA ASP A 189 23.88 8.36 -5.11
C ASP A 189 22.98 7.13 -5.33
N ALA A 190 22.64 6.86 -6.58
CA ALA A 190 21.80 5.73 -6.95
C ALA A 190 22.47 4.37 -6.68
N GLY A 191 23.80 4.28 -6.71
CA GLY A 191 24.58 3.07 -6.50
C GLY A 191 24.39 1.97 -7.57
N ASN A 192 23.44 2.11 -8.49
CA ASN A 192 23.16 1.19 -9.59
C ASN A 192 22.29 1.84 -10.68
N SER A 193 21.94 1.07 -11.71
CA SER A 193 21.14 1.51 -12.85
C SER A 193 19.68 1.00 -12.85
N ALA A 194 19.21 0.43 -11.74
CA ALA A 194 17.82 0.03 -11.61
C ALA A 194 16.88 1.26 -11.62
N LEU A 195 15.58 1.00 -11.68
CA LEU A 195 14.57 2.06 -11.56
C LEU A 195 14.67 2.72 -10.19
N HIS A 196 14.70 4.04 -10.19
CA HIS A 196 14.64 4.87 -9.00
C HIS A 196 13.49 5.88 -9.08
N SER A 197 13.10 6.34 -7.91
CA SER A 197 12.12 7.39 -7.72
C SER A 197 12.66 8.44 -6.75
N ILE A 198 12.31 9.70 -6.97
CA ILE A 198 12.59 10.80 -6.05
C ILE A 198 11.30 11.49 -5.62
N SER A 199 11.31 12.04 -4.41
CA SER A 199 10.26 12.95 -3.97
C SER A 199 10.76 13.99 -2.98
N ALA A 200 10.03 15.09 -2.86
CA ALA A 200 10.14 16.03 -1.75
C ALA A 200 8.79 16.72 -1.54
N TYR A 201 8.53 17.16 -0.32
CA TYR A 201 7.49 18.17 -0.08
C TYR A 201 8.09 19.52 -0.44
N VAL A 202 7.52 20.18 -1.45
CA VAL A 202 8.01 21.46 -1.97
C VAL A 202 6.94 22.53 -1.82
N ARG A 203 7.36 23.78 -1.68
CA ARG A 203 6.53 24.99 -1.69
C ARG A 203 7.27 26.07 -2.45
N VAL A 204 6.57 26.85 -3.26
CA VAL A 204 7.18 27.92 -4.07
C VAL A 204 6.60 29.26 -3.65
N ALA A 205 7.46 30.19 -3.24
CA ALA A 205 7.06 31.55 -2.89
C ALA A 205 7.12 32.52 -4.09
N ALA A 206 7.97 32.22 -5.07
CA ALA A 206 8.07 32.97 -6.33
C ALA A 206 8.62 32.06 -7.43
N GLY A 207 8.21 32.30 -8.69
CA GLY A 207 8.70 31.58 -9.86
C GLY A 207 8.26 30.11 -9.90
N GLU A 208 9.15 29.23 -10.38
CA GLU A 208 8.90 27.80 -10.53
C GLU A 208 10.14 26.98 -10.13
N GLY A 209 9.90 25.75 -9.69
CA GLY A 209 10.94 24.75 -9.43
C GLY A 209 10.67 23.43 -10.13
N TYR A 210 11.61 22.50 -10.05
CA TYR A 210 11.43 21.11 -10.48
C TYR A 210 12.37 20.17 -9.72
N LEU A 211 12.03 18.89 -9.67
CA LEU A 211 12.90 17.84 -9.15
C LEU A 211 13.73 17.24 -10.28
N ARG A 212 14.94 16.77 -9.99
CA ARG A 212 15.81 16.15 -11.00
C ARG A 212 16.60 14.99 -10.44
N ILE A 213 16.67 13.92 -11.23
CA ILE A 213 17.69 12.88 -11.13
C ILE A 213 18.82 13.25 -12.11
N SER A 214 20.03 13.48 -11.61
CA SER A 214 21.14 13.95 -12.43
C SER A 214 21.46 12.96 -13.57
N GLY A 215 21.72 13.49 -14.76
CA GLY A 215 21.99 12.68 -15.97
C GLY A 215 20.80 11.91 -16.54
N VAL A 216 19.59 12.03 -15.98
CA VAL A 216 18.43 11.22 -16.40
C VAL A 216 17.25 12.10 -16.82
N VAL A 217 16.48 12.63 -15.87
CA VAL A 217 15.16 13.23 -16.14
C VAL A 217 14.81 14.32 -15.13
N ASN A 218 13.96 15.25 -15.57
CA ASN A 218 13.35 16.29 -14.75
C ASN A 218 11.89 15.94 -14.49
N SER A 219 11.37 16.29 -13.31
CA SER A 219 9.93 16.33 -13.10
C SER A 219 9.29 17.46 -13.93
N PRO A 220 7.96 17.45 -14.11
CA PRO A 220 7.22 18.66 -14.44
C PRO A 220 7.55 19.80 -13.47
N SER A 221 7.47 21.03 -13.96
CA SER A 221 7.64 22.22 -13.11
C SER A 221 6.49 22.34 -12.11
N PHE A 222 6.82 22.84 -10.93
CA PHE A 222 5.87 23.11 -9.85
C PHE A 222 5.95 24.58 -9.40
N ALA A 223 4.80 25.13 -9.01
CA ALA A 223 4.62 26.52 -8.58
C ALA A 223 3.63 26.63 -7.40
N ASN A 224 3.49 25.54 -6.63
CA ASN A 224 2.47 25.40 -5.59
C ASN A 224 2.79 26.28 -4.37
N ALA A 225 1.80 27.06 -3.92
CA ALA A 225 1.94 28.00 -2.80
C ALA A 225 1.91 27.35 -1.41
N ALA A 226 1.35 26.14 -1.30
CA ALA A 226 1.35 25.30 -0.09
C ALA A 226 2.26 24.09 -0.29
N TYR A 227 2.79 23.50 0.78
CA TYR A 227 3.60 22.28 0.64
C TYR A 227 2.80 21.15 -0.01
N GLN A 228 3.35 20.58 -1.07
CA GLN A 228 2.81 19.40 -1.73
C GLN A 228 3.97 18.45 -2.02
N ARG A 229 3.69 17.15 -1.90
CA ARG A 229 4.67 16.13 -2.28
C ARG A 229 4.72 16.03 -3.80
N VAL A 230 5.86 16.39 -4.39
CA VAL A 230 6.13 16.15 -5.80
C VAL A 230 6.95 14.88 -5.91
N THR A 231 6.59 14.02 -6.87
CA THR A 231 7.32 12.77 -7.16
C THR A 231 7.82 12.75 -8.60
N LEU A 232 8.86 11.95 -8.83
CA LEU A 232 9.34 11.56 -10.15
C LEU A 232 9.73 10.09 -10.06
N ASP A 233 8.94 9.24 -10.71
CA ASP A 233 8.89 7.80 -10.45
C ASP A 233 9.43 6.99 -11.63
N GLY A 234 10.16 5.91 -11.33
CA GLY A 234 10.38 4.83 -12.29
C GLY A 234 11.38 5.09 -13.40
N HIS A 235 12.49 5.76 -13.10
CA HIS A 235 13.53 6.02 -14.10
C HIS A 235 14.81 5.24 -13.82
N ALA A 236 15.36 4.58 -14.85
CA ALA A 236 16.67 3.96 -14.78
C ALA A 236 17.75 5.04 -14.62
N THR A 237 18.75 4.77 -13.81
CA THR A 237 19.78 5.75 -13.45
C THR A 237 21.18 5.31 -13.86
N THR A 238 22.16 6.16 -13.63
CA THR A 238 23.58 5.75 -13.54
C THR A 238 23.96 5.62 -12.07
N THR A 239 25.02 4.87 -11.76
CA THR A 239 25.45 4.63 -10.37
C THR A 239 25.70 5.92 -9.58
N GLY A 240 26.25 6.95 -10.23
CA GLY A 240 26.51 8.26 -9.63
C GLY A 240 25.36 9.27 -9.75
N ALA A 241 24.17 8.85 -10.18
CA ALA A 241 23.02 9.76 -10.26
C ALA A 241 22.61 10.24 -8.87
N THR A 242 22.25 11.50 -8.76
CA THR A 242 21.93 12.20 -7.51
C THR A 242 20.57 12.87 -7.60
N PHE A 243 19.95 13.10 -6.44
CA PHE A 243 18.72 13.87 -6.33
C PHE A 243 19.03 15.36 -6.16
N SER A 244 18.37 16.21 -6.96
CA SER A 244 18.37 17.66 -6.74
C SER A 244 16.99 18.31 -6.83
N VAL A 245 16.79 19.35 -6.03
CA VAL A 245 15.73 20.35 -6.19
C VAL A 245 16.30 21.54 -6.96
N ARG A 246 15.56 22.02 -7.95
CA ARG A 246 15.99 23.09 -8.86
C ARG A 246 15.04 24.27 -8.73
N ALA A 247 15.59 25.48 -8.75
CA ALA A 247 14.84 26.74 -8.76
C ALA A 247 15.21 27.51 -10.02
N ARG A 248 14.21 27.89 -10.82
CA ARG A 248 14.44 28.70 -12.04
C ARG A 248 14.92 30.11 -11.69
N PRO A 249 15.49 30.87 -12.65
CA PRO A 249 15.76 32.29 -12.48
C PRO A 249 14.55 33.03 -11.91
N GLY A 250 14.76 33.84 -10.87
CA GLY A 250 13.69 34.58 -10.20
C GLY A 250 12.88 33.77 -9.16
N ALA A 251 13.17 32.49 -8.97
CA ALA A 251 12.36 31.62 -8.10
C ALA A 251 12.85 31.54 -6.65
N VAL A 252 11.94 31.25 -5.73
CA VAL A 252 12.23 30.87 -4.33
C VAL A 252 11.50 29.59 -4.01
N VAL A 253 12.25 28.51 -3.80
CA VAL A 253 11.73 27.17 -3.53
C VAL A 253 12.10 26.75 -2.12
N TYR A 254 11.10 26.31 -1.36
CA TYR A 254 11.26 25.68 -0.06
C TYR A 254 11.01 24.19 -0.21
N PHE A 255 11.79 23.36 0.47
CA PHE A 255 11.63 21.92 0.39
C PHE A 255 12.02 21.21 1.68
N ILE A 256 11.39 20.06 1.91
CA ILE A 256 11.60 19.19 3.06
C ILE A 256 11.29 17.74 2.66
N LEU A 257 11.74 16.80 3.48
CA LEU A 257 11.64 15.35 3.26
C LEU A 257 12.17 14.91 1.88
N PRO A 258 13.35 15.38 1.43
CA PRO A 258 13.96 14.81 0.24
C PRO A 258 14.14 13.29 0.40
N GLN A 259 13.72 12.56 -0.63
CA GLN A 259 13.74 11.10 -0.67
C GLN A 259 14.21 10.59 -2.03
N PHE A 260 15.15 9.66 -2.02
CA PHE A 260 15.68 9.00 -3.22
C PHE A 260 15.74 7.48 -2.98
N GLU A 261 14.96 6.71 -3.72
CA GLU A 261 14.76 5.27 -3.47
C GLU A 261 14.97 4.47 -4.75
N GLN A 262 15.47 3.24 -4.61
CA GLN A 262 15.48 2.26 -5.69
C GLN A 262 14.11 1.59 -5.78
N SER A 263 13.18 2.24 -6.46
CA SER A 263 11.83 1.75 -6.70
C SER A 263 11.28 2.35 -7.98
N ALA A 264 10.32 1.65 -8.59
CA ALA A 264 9.55 2.20 -9.69
C ALA A 264 8.55 3.27 -9.23
N VAL A 265 8.20 3.28 -7.93
CA VAL A 265 7.22 4.19 -7.33
C VAL A 265 7.70 4.60 -5.94
N THR A 266 7.59 5.89 -5.64
CA THR A 266 7.98 6.43 -4.34
C THR A 266 7.10 5.88 -3.22
N SER A 267 7.72 5.36 -2.15
CA SER A 267 7.00 4.89 -0.97
C SER A 267 6.61 6.03 -0.01
N SER A 268 5.95 5.76 1.13
CA SER A 268 5.73 6.78 2.17
C SER A 268 7.06 7.43 2.61
N PRO A 269 7.05 8.70 3.06
CA PRO A 269 8.28 9.37 3.50
C PRO A 269 9.08 8.59 4.54
N ILE A 270 10.36 8.40 4.29
CA ILE A 270 11.35 7.80 5.20
C ILE A 270 12.21 8.92 5.75
N VAL A 271 12.11 9.14 7.06
CA VAL A 271 12.86 10.17 7.77
C VAL A 271 14.32 9.75 7.94
N THR A 272 15.23 10.67 7.65
CA THR A 272 16.67 10.54 7.84
C THR A 272 17.15 11.57 8.86
N SER A 273 18.12 11.18 9.69
CA SER A 273 18.78 12.03 10.68
C SER A 273 20.18 12.46 10.25
N GLY A 274 20.42 12.52 8.93
CA GLY A 274 21.70 12.88 8.34
C GLY A 274 22.79 11.80 8.46
N GLY A 275 23.83 11.94 7.63
CA GLY A 275 25.07 11.16 7.70
C GLY A 275 25.02 9.73 7.16
N SER A 276 23.85 9.12 7.02
CA SER A 276 23.69 7.78 6.43
C SER A 276 22.30 7.56 5.81
N ALA A 277 22.22 6.61 4.87
CA ALA A 277 20.96 6.17 4.29
C ALA A 277 20.13 5.40 5.33
N VAL A 278 18.81 5.62 5.34
CA VAL A 278 17.90 4.99 6.30
C VAL A 278 16.96 4.03 5.57
N THR A 279 16.79 2.83 6.14
CA THR A 279 15.88 1.82 5.61
C THR A 279 14.64 1.71 6.48
N ARG A 280 13.46 1.92 5.90
CA ARG A 280 12.18 1.53 6.50
C ARG A 280 11.99 0.03 6.33
N PRO A 281 11.81 -0.75 7.41
CA PRO A 281 11.52 -2.17 7.31
C PRO A 281 10.16 -2.46 6.67
N ALA A 282 10.02 -3.65 6.10
CA ALA A 282 8.77 -4.08 5.47
C ALA A 282 7.64 -4.30 6.47
N ASP A 283 6.41 -4.04 6.04
CA ASP A 283 5.21 -4.44 6.75
C ASP A 283 5.02 -5.97 6.69
N LYS A 284 4.52 -6.55 7.79
CA LYS A 284 4.13 -7.96 7.86
C LYS A 284 2.73 -8.08 8.44
N ALA A 285 1.73 -8.21 7.57
CA ALA A 285 0.34 -8.48 7.95
C ALA A 285 0.01 -9.96 7.76
N ARG A 286 0.29 -10.80 8.77
CA ARG A 286 -0.04 -12.23 8.74
C ARG A 286 -1.49 -12.42 9.17
N LEU A 287 -2.29 -13.13 8.38
CA LEU A 287 -3.63 -13.54 8.78
C LEU A 287 -3.56 -14.51 9.97
N SER A 288 -4.48 -14.35 10.92
CA SER A 288 -4.58 -15.22 12.10
C SER A 288 -4.75 -16.69 11.73
N ASP A 289 -4.42 -17.59 12.65
CA ASP A 289 -4.54 -19.03 12.40
C ASP A 289 -5.97 -19.45 12.08
N ALA A 290 -6.99 -18.83 12.70
CA ALA A 290 -8.39 -19.09 12.36
C ALA A 290 -8.72 -18.74 10.90
N VAL A 291 -8.20 -17.63 10.40
CA VAL A 291 -8.38 -17.23 9.01
C VAL A 291 -7.59 -18.15 8.07
N ALA A 292 -6.37 -18.55 8.44
CA ALA A 292 -5.59 -19.52 7.68
C ALA A 292 -6.30 -20.88 7.60
N THR A 293 -6.92 -21.36 8.69
CA THR A 293 -7.69 -22.61 8.69
C THR A 293 -8.92 -22.54 7.78
N LEU A 294 -9.59 -21.38 7.65
CA LEU A 294 -10.66 -21.21 6.65
C LEU A 294 -10.14 -21.47 5.22
N LEU A 295 -8.91 -21.05 4.93
CA LEU A 295 -8.27 -21.22 3.62
C LEU A 295 -7.66 -22.61 3.42
N GLN A 296 -7.57 -23.44 4.46
CA GLN A 296 -7.13 -24.83 4.37
C GLN A 296 -8.28 -25.82 4.09
N ARG A 297 -9.54 -25.38 4.13
CA ARG A 297 -10.70 -26.22 3.76
C ARG A 297 -10.66 -26.62 2.29
N ASP A 298 -11.33 -27.71 1.91
CA ASP A 298 -11.32 -28.19 0.50
C ASP A 298 -11.77 -27.11 -0.49
N LYS A 299 -12.75 -26.29 -0.10
CA LYS A 299 -13.27 -25.20 -0.92
C LYS A 299 -13.27 -23.87 -0.18
N ALA A 300 -12.89 -22.81 -0.87
CA ALA A 300 -13.08 -21.45 -0.39
C ALA A 300 -13.21 -20.46 -1.55
N SER A 301 -13.76 -19.28 -1.24
CA SER A 301 -13.75 -18.12 -2.12
C SER A 301 -13.33 -16.89 -1.35
N LEU A 302 -12.66 -15.96 -2.02
CA LEU A 302 -12.17 -14.74 -1.43
C LEU A 302 -12.48 -13.54 -2.32
N LEU A 303 -12.62 -12.37 -1.70
CA LEU A 303 -12.65 -11.06 -2.36
C LEU A 303 -11.55 -10.19 -1.76
N VAL A 304 -10.73 -9.58 -2.60
CA VAL A 304 -9.78 -8.53 -2.23
C VAL A 304 -10.16 -7.26 -2.98
N GLN A 305 -10.31 -6.16 -2.25
CA GLN A 305 -10.43 -4.81 -2.82
C GLN A 305 -9.19 -4.00 -2.46
N CYS A 306 -8.59 -3.37 -3.46
CA CYS A 306 -7.31 -2.70 -3.32
C CYS A 306 -7.15 -1.56 -4.33
N GLU A 307 -6.13 -0.73 -4.11
CA GLU A 307 -5.75 0.37 -4.98
C GLU A 307 -4.24 0.61 -4.88
N GLY A 308 -3.64 1.09 -5.96
CA GLY A 308 -2.25 1.53 -6.00
C GLY A 308 -1.23 0.40 -5.86
N LEU A 309 -1.63 -0.87 -6.04
CA LEU A 309 -0.71 -1.99 -5.89
C LEU A 309 0.40 -1.97 -6.95
N VAL A 310 1.65 -2.13 -6.51
CA VAL A 310 2.84 -2.20 -7.35
C VAL A 310 3.61 -3.53 -7.16
N GLY A 311 4.66 -3.76 -7.95
CA GLY A 311 5.54 -4.94 -7.86
C GLY A 311 5.37 -5.92 -9.01
N SER A 312 6.46 -6.45 -9.57
CA SER A 312 6.42 -7.35 -10.74
C SER A 312 6.07 -8.80 -10.36
N VAL A 313 6.56 -9.28 -9.23
CA VAL A 313 6.21 -10.59 -8.64
C VAL A 313 5.57 -10.44 -7.26
N GLY A 314 4.98 -9.26 -7.02
CA GLY A 314 4.36 -8.90 -5.75
C GLY A 314 3.23 -9.85 -5.38
N ARG A 315 3.13 -10.19 -4.09
CA ARG A 315 2.12 -11.09 -3.56
C ARG A 315 1.00 -10.25 -2.94
N ILE A 316 -0.19 -10.27 -3.53
CA ILE A 316 -1.35 -9.59 -2.92
C ILE A 316 -1.79 -10.40 -1.69
N MET A 317 -1.84 -11.73 -1.85
CA MET A 317 -1.96 -12.72 -0.79
C MET A 317 -0.94 -13.83 -1.03
N GLY A 318 -0.01 -14.03 -0.08
CA GLY A 318 1.07 -15.01 -0.21
C GLY A 318 1.12 -16.00 0.96
N GLY A 319 1.48 -17.24 0.64
CA GLY A 319 1.67 -18.33 1.61
C GLY A 319 3.09 -18.43 2.18
N ALA A 320 3.42 -19.59 2.73
CA ALA A 320 4.81 -19.94 3.07
C ALA A 320 5.62 -20.42 1.84
N SER A 321 4.93 -20.95 0.83
CA SER A 321 5.53 -21.47 -0.40
C SER A 321 5.99 -20.37 -1.38
N TYR A 322 6.60 -20.79 -2.49
CA TYR A 322 6.95 -19.87 -3.58
C TYR A 322 5.72 -19.30 -4.31
N TYR A 323 4.64 -20.07 -4.36
CA TYR A 323 3.44 -19.75 -5.13
C TYR A 323 2.55 -18.74 -4.37
N PRO A 324 2.14 -17.62 -5.01
CA PRO A 324 1.12 -16.72 -4.47
C PRO A 324 -0.21 -17.45 -4.37
N LEU A 325 -1.02 -17.13 -3.37
CA LEU A 325 -2.45 -17.40 -3.49
C LEU A 325 -3.06 -16.46 -4.55
N LEU A 326 -2.71 -15.17 -4.45
CA LEU A 326 -3.04 -14.13 -5.43
C LEU A 326 -1.83 -13.20 -5.58
N GLY A 327 -1.39 -12.93 -6.80
CA GLY A 327 -0.23 -12.06 -7.01
C GLY A 327 0.05 -11.72 -8.46
N PHE A 328 1.11 -10.92 -8.64
CA PHE A 328 1.58 -10.52 -9.95
C PHE A 328 2.61 -11.50 -10.52
N SER A 329 2.65 -11.60 -11.85
CA SER A 329 3.80 -12.07 -12.63
C SER A 329 4.01 -11.12 -13.80
N GLY A 330 5.03 -10.27 -13.73
CA GLY A 330 5.21 -9.18 -14.68
C GLY A 330 4.03 -8.19 -14.61
N THR A 331 3.24 -8.09 -15.66
CA THR A 331 2.03 -7.26 -15.76
C THR A 331 0.74 -8.04 -15.52
N ASP A 332 0.82 -9.33 -15.26
CA ASP A 332 -0.34 -10.20 -15.17
C ASP A 332 -0.75 -10.40 -13.71
N LEU A 333 -2.06 -10.55 -13.48
CA LEU A 333 -2.63 -10.90 -12.19
C LEU A 333 -3.08 -12.36 -12.23
N LEU A 334 -2.53 -13.16 -11.32
CA LEU A 334 -2.66 -14.61 -11.33
C LEU A 334 -3.12 -15.14 -9.97
N VAL A 335 -3.96 -16.16 -10.00
CA VAL A 335 -4.20 -17.07 -8.86
C VAL A 335 -3.26 -18.25 -9.01
N ASP A 336 -2.47 -18.54 -7.97
CA ASP A 336 -1.54 -19.67 -7.93
C ASP A 336 -0.63 -19.79 -9.16
N GLN A 337 -0.21 -18.65 -9.74
CA GLN A 337 0.58 -18.56 -10.99
C GLN A 337 -0.01 -19.28 -12.21
N THR A 338 -1.32 -19.59 -12.20
CA THR A 338 -1.94 -20.44 -13.22
C THR A 338 -3.10 -19.74 -13.89
N ALA A 339 -4.13 -19.36 -13.13
CA ALA A 339 -5.30 -18.70 -13.70
C ALA A 339 -5.01 -17.20 -13.85
N ALA A 340 -4.73 -16.78 -15.09
CA ALA A 340 -4.51 -15.37 -15.44
C ALA A 340 -5.85 -14.62 -15.46
N LEU A 341 -6.13 -13.88 -14.40
CA LEU A 341 -7.38 -13.13 -14.23
C LEU A 341 -7.40 -11.86 -15.09
N ALA A 342 -6.22 -11.27 -15.32
CA ALA A 342 -6.01 -10.13 -16.19
C ALA A 342 -4.55 -10.09 -16.65
N THR A 343 -4.31 -9.54 -17.85
CA THR A 343 -2.99 -9.39 -18.44
C THR A 343 -2.74 -7.93 -18.83
N GLY A 344 -1.46 -7.54 -18.94
CA GLY A 344 -1.09 -6.19 -19.36
C GLY A 344 -1.57 -5.08 -18.43
N LEU A 345 -1.69 -5.36 -17.12
CA LEU A 345 -2.16 -4.39 -16.14
C LEU A 345 -1.18 -3.22 -16.00
N ALA A 346 -1.73 -2.01 -16.04
CA ALA A 346 -1.01 -0.81 -15.64
C ALA A 346 -0.68 -0.86 -14.13
N LYS A 347 0.47 -0.29 -13.78
CA LYS A 347 0.94 -0.15 -12.40
C LYS A 347 1.31 1.32 -12.14
N PRO A 348 0.95 1.90 -10.98
CA PRO A 348 0.15 1.32 -9.88
C PRO A 348 -1.24 0.85 -10.32
N LEU A 349 -1.73 -0.24 -9.72
CA LEU A 349 -3.04 -0.80 -10.06
C LEU A 349 -4.13 0.26 -9.76
N PRO A 350 -5.07 0.54 -10.68
CA PRO A 350 -6.22 1.35 -10.32
C PRO A 350 -7.03 0.66 -9.23
N ARG A 351 -8.01 1.37 -8.65
CA ARG A 351 -8.96 0.74 -7.73
C ARG A 351 -9.59 -0.49 -8.38
N ALA A 352 -9.47 -1.62 -7.70
CA ALA A 352 -9.81 -2.92 -8.26
C ALA A 352 -10.50 -3.84 -7.24
N GLY A 353 -11.38 -4.68 -7.77
CA GLY A 353 -11.95 -5.84 -7.08
C GLY A 353 -11.41 -7.12 -7.70
N VAL A 354 -10.94 -8.05 -6.88
CA VAL A 354 -10.48 -9.37 -7.31
C VAL A 354 -11.19 -10.42 -6.48
N ALA A 355 -12.00 -11.25 -7.11
CA ALA A 355 -12.60 -12.41 -6.47
C ALA A 355 -11.97 -13.69 -7.03
N PHE A 356 -11.65 -14.64 -6.17
CA PHE A 356 -11.13 -15.93 -6.62
C PHE A 356 -11.61 -17.05 -5.71
N CYS A 357 -11.58 -18.27 -6.22
CA CYS A 357 -12.02 -19.47 -5.52
C CYS A 357 -11.12 -20.66 -5.86
N PHE A 358 -11.19 -21.68 -5.03
CA PHE A 358 -10.58 -22.97 -5.32
C PHE A 358 -11.45 -24.11 -4.78
N ASP A 359 -11.25 -25.28 -5.37
CA ASP A 359 -11.76 -26.58 -4.96
C ASP A 359 -10.63 -27.61 -5.07
N ARG A 360 -10.08 -28.02 -3.93
CA ARG A 360 -8.97 -28.97 -3.84
C ARG A 360 -9.37 -30.39 -4.22
N ALA A 361 -10.65 -30.75 -4.08
CA ALA A 361 -11.11 -32.10 -4.40
C ALA A 361 -11.18 -32.32 -5.91
N GLU A 362 -11.49 -31.25 -6.66
CA GLU A 362 -11.62 -31.27 -8.12
C GLU A 362 -10.40 -30.68 -8.84
N ASP A 363 -9.38 -30.26 -8.09
CA ASP A 363 -8.22 -29.52 -8.61
C ASP A 363 -8.65 -28.33 -9.49
N VAL A 364 -9.57 -27.50 -9.00
CA VAL A 364 -10.06 -26.33 -9.74
C VAL A 364 -9.69 -25.05 -9.00
N ILE A 365 -9.09 -24.12 -9.72
CA ILE A 365 -8.89 -22.74 -9.28
C ILE A 365 -9.54 -21.80 -10.29
N GLY A 366 -10.08 -20.68 -9.81
CA GLY A 366 -10.64 -19.69 -10.71
C GLY A 366 -10.82 -18.33 -10.07
N GLY A 367 -11.14 -17.33 -10.89
CA GLY A 367 -11.35 -15.98 -10.40
C GLY A 367 -11.84 -15.01 -11.45
N SER A 368 -12.14 -13.81 -11.00
CA SER A 368 -12.55 -12.68 -11.80
C SER A 368 -11.85 -11.43 -11.30
N TYR A 369 -11.46 -10.58 -12.24
CA TYR A 369 -10.90 -9.24 -12.00
C TYR A 369 -11.91 -8.21 -12.51
N ASN A 370 -12.30 -7.26 -11.66
CA ASN A 370 -13.15 -6.12 -12.05
C ASN A 370 -14.46 -6.53 -12.75
N GLY A 371 -15.05 -7.66 -12.35
CA GLY A 371 -16.30 -8.17 -12.91
C GLY A 371 -16.19 -8.76 -14.32
N ASN A 372 -14.96 -9.02 -14.79
CA ASN A 372 -14.74 -9.78 -16.02
C ASN A 372 -15.24 -11.22 -15.89
N ALA A 373 -15.42 -11.91 -17.01
CA ALA A 373 -15.79 -13.32 -17.02
C ALA A 373 -14.83 -14.15 -16.14
N VAL A 374 -15.36 -15.16 -15.44
CA VAL A 374 -14.55 -16.03 -14.59
C VAL A 374 -13.58 -16.82 -15.46
N VAL A 375 -12.31 -16.79 -15.07
CA VAL A 375 -11.26 -17.64 -15.64
C VAL A 375 -11.06 -18.82 -14.68
N THR A 376 -11.09 -20.04 -15.20
CA THR A 376 -10.85 -21.27 -14.44
C THR A 376 -9.65 -22.03 -15.01
N ALA A 377 -8.91 -22.71 -14.14
CA ALA A 377 -7.86 -23.64 -14.52
C ALA A 377 -8.01 -24.92 -13.70
N SER A 378 -7.77 -26.07 -14.34
CA SER A 378 -7.71 -27.38 -13.67
C SER A 378 -6.28 -27.63 -13.19
N ARG A 379 -6.01 -27.31 -11.93
CA ARG A 379 -4.73 -27.50 -11.23
C ARG A 379 -4.95 -27.53 -9.72
N GLU A 380 -4.19 -28.37 -9.02
CA GLU A 380 -4.02 -28.33 -7.57
C GLU A 380 -3.56 -26.93 -7.11
N LEU A 381 -4.09 -26.46 -5.97
CA LEU A 381 -3.62 -25.24 -5.31
C LEU A 381 -2.27 -25.49 -4.62
N LEU A 382 -1.20 -24.93 -5.18
CA LEU A 382 0.17 -25.13 -4.68
C LEU A 382 0.58 -24.16 -3.58
N CYS A 383 -0.12 -23.05 -3.43
CA CYS A 383 0.12 -22.12 -2.33
C CYS A 383 -0.11 -22.79 -0.97
N ASP A 384 0.94 -22.88 -0.15
CA ASP A 384 0.82 -23.30 1.25
C ASP A 384 -0.02 -22.30 2.06
N THR A 385 -1.22 -22.72 2.46
CA THR A 385 -2.18 -21.95 3.25
C THR A 385 -2.03 -22.09 4.76
N ALA A 386 -0.96 -22.72 5.26
CA ALA A 386 -0.65 -22.81 6.70
C ALA A 386 -0.44 -21.43 7.33
N LYS A 387 0.18 -20.52 6.57
CA LYS A 387 0.36 -19.11 6.93
C LYS A 387 0.11 -18.25 5.72
N ILE A 388 -0.80 -17.31 5.84
CA ILE A 388 -1.13 -16.37 4.77
C ILE A 388 -0.77 -14.95 5.20
N TYR A 389 -0.22 -14.18 4.28
CA TYR A 389 0.18 -12.80 4.45
C TYR A 389 -0.52 -11.93 3.41
N LEU A 390 -0.87 -10.70 3.80
CA LEU A 390 -1.27 -9.66 2.87
C LEU A 390 -0.05 -8.87 2.39
N GLY A 391 -0.01 -8.54 1.11
CA GLY A 391 1.03 -7.69 0.51
C GLY A 391 2.41 -8.34 0.39
N ARG A 392 2.57 -9.61 0.78
CA ARG A 392 3.82 -10.39 0.73
C ARG A 392 3.56 -11.89 0.85
N ASP A 393 4.62 -12.69 0.77
CA ASP A 393 4.68 -14.06 1.29
C ASP A 393 5.54 -14.13 2.56
N GLU A 394 5.58 -15.30 3.22
CA GLU A 394 6.38 -15.49 4.45
C GLU A 394 7.85 -15.13 4.22
N ASN A 395 8.40 -15.63 3.11
CA ASN A 395 9.81 -15.59 2.76
C ASN A 395 10.22 -14.36 1.94
N ALA A 396 9.37 -13.32 1.87
CA ALA A 396 9.67 -12.10 1.16
C ALA A 396 10.86 -11.39 1.84
N SER A 397 12.04 -11.62 1.28
CA SER A 397 13.33 -11.02 1.64
C SER A 397 13.80 -9.99 0.61
N THR A 398 13.26 -10.04 -0.62
CA THR A 398 13.50 -9.06 -1.68
C THR A 398 12.30 -8.15 -1.89
N THR A 399 12.55 -6.92 -2.30
CA THR A 399 11.52 -5.90 -2.61
C THR A 399 10.48 -6.38 -3.62
N ASP A 400 10.85 -7.30 -4.51
CA ASP A 400 10.03 -7.68 -5.66
C ASP A 400 8.84 -8.57 -5.28
N ARG A 401 8.88 -9.23 -4.11
CA ARG A 401 7.80 -10.11 -3.62
C ARG A 401 6.75 -9.37 -2.79
N PHE A 402 6.81 -8.04 -2.76
CA PHE A 402 5.82 -7.20 -2.10
C PHE A 402 4.84 -6.63 -3.11
N ALA A 403 3.53 -6.72 -2.80
CA ALA A 403 2.50 -5.94 -3.49
C ALA A 403 2.21 -4.70 -2.65
N ALA A 404 3.09 -3.70 -2.73
CA ALA A 404 2.93 -2.48 -1.93
C ALA A 404 1.76 -1.64 -2.44
N GLY A 405 0.96 -1.08 -1.52
CA GLY A 405 -0.18 -0.22 -1.83
C GLY A 405 -1.27 -0.31 -0.76
N TRP A 406 -2.52 0.00 -1.15
CA TRP A 406 -3.64 0.15 -0.23
C TRP A 406 -4.65 -0.98 -0.37
N TYR A 407 -5.11 -1.48 0.76
CA TYR A 407 -6.12 -2.53 0.87
C TYR A 407 -7.39 -1.97 1.51
N ASP A 408 -8.51 -2.11 0.83
CA ASP A 408 -9.82 -1.67 1.28
C ASP A 408 -10.54 -2.77 2.06
N GLN A 409 -10.54 -3.99 1.51
CA GLN A 409 -11.33 -5.08 2.04
C GLN A 409 -10.74 -6.46 1.71
N LEU A 410 -10.88 -7.40 2.64
CA LEU A 410 -10.75 -8.85 2.42
C LEU A 410 -12.01 -9.57 2.96
N VAL A 411 -12.64 -10.41 2.15
CA VAL A 411 -13.79 -11.23 2.57
C VAL A 411 -13.55 -12.68 2.18
N ILE A 412 -13.92 -13.62 3.05
CA ILE A 412 -13.68 -15.06 2.85
C ILE A 412 -14.98 -15.84 3.05
N TRP A 413 -15.32 -16.68 2.09
CA TRP A 413 -16.43 -17.63 2.14
C TRP A 413 -15.88 -19.05 2.23
N PRO A 414 -16.44 -19.91 3.09
CA PRO A 414 -15.92 -21.26 3.35
C PRO A 414 -16.37 -22.30 2.31
N PHE A 415 -16.66 -21.84 1.08
CA PHE A 415 -17.14 -22.63 -0.05
C PHE A 415 -16.70 -22.00 -1.37
N ARG A 416 -16.70 -22.78 -2.46
CA ARG A 416 -16.51 -22.28 -3.83
C ARG A 416 -17.81 -21.64 -4.31
N MET A 417 -17.79 -20.35 -4.65
CA MET A 417 -18.96 -19.65 -5.19
C MET A 417 -19.28 -20.14 -6.60
N ALA A 418 -20.56 -20.07 -6.98
CA ALA A 418 -20.94 -20.11 -8.39
C ALA A 418 -20.29 -18.96 -9.17
N ASP A 419 -19.87 -19.22 -10.41
CA ASP A 419 -19.11 -18.27 -11.22
C ASP A 419 -19.82 -16.91 -11.39
N ALA A 420 -21.15 -16.91 -11.51
CA ALA A 420 -21.95 -15.68 -11.61
C ALA A 420 -21.82 -14.79 -10.35
N ASP A 421 -21.81 -15.38 -9.15
CA ASP A 421 -21.60 -14.63 -7.92
C ASP A 421 -20.14 -14.19 -7.77
N LEU A 422 -19.18 -15.05 -8.14
CA LEU A 422 -17.76 -14.73 -8.12
C LEU A 422 -17.45 -13.50 -8.99
N GLN A 423 -17.98 -13.50 -10.23
CA GLN A 423 -17.89 -12.37 -11.14
C GLN A 423 -18.57 -11.12 -10.56
N ALA A 424 -19.77 -11.25 -10.00
CA ALA A 424 -20.48 -10.12 -9.41
C ALA A 424 -19.73 -9.52 -8.21
N LYS A 425 -19.05 -10.33 -7.37
CA LYS A 425 -18.25 -9.84 -6.25
C LYS A 425 -16.98 -9.14 -6.70
N ALA A 426 -16.38 -9.58 -7.80
CA ALA A 426 -15.17 -8.97 -8.36
C ALA A 426 -15.41 -7.59 -8.98
N ALA A 427 -16.65 -7.10 -9.05
CA ALA A 427 -16.96 -5.82 -9.67
C ALA A 427 -16.06 -4.67 -9.16
N PRO A 428 -15.70 -3.70 -10.01
CA PRO A 428 -14.83 -2.60 -9.62
C PRO A 428 -15.42 -1.88 -8.41
N TYR A 429 -14.61 -1.71 -7.36
CA TYR A 429 -15.05 -1.07 -6.14
C TYR A 429 -15.33 0.41 -6.45
N ALA A 430 -16.60 0.83 -6.36
CA ALA A 430 -17.08 2.17 -6.72
C ALA A 430 -16.91 3.19 -5.59
#